data_AF-A0A8X8KS70-F1
#
_entry.id   AF-A0A8X8KS70-F1
#
_cell.length_a   1.000
_cell.length_b   1.000
_cell.length_c   1.000
_cell.angle_alpha   90.00
_cell.angle_beta   90.00
_cell.angle_gamma   90.00
#
_symmetry.space_group_name_H-M   'P 1'
#
loop_
_entity.id
_entity.type
_entity.pdbx_description
1 polymer ?
#
loop_
_entity_poly.entity_id
_entity_poly.type
_entity_poly.pdbx_seq_one_letter_code
_entity_poly.pdbx_strand_id
1 'polypeptide(L)'
;MVLTLRMPESADFVMYWWEKAALAARSFAPAKGKGCRRFGLITTNSITMAFNRKVLETHLSDPKNPASLIFAIPDHPWVDAGDGAAVRIAMTVAEKGRDEGRLFTVATESKTADANEGRDVSLNMQRGTVFSNLQVGTDVSGSKKLQSNHQLGFMGVIPHGEGMVVSEETARKISPYDYVPNSILRPYSNGKQLIQGKLNRFVIDAFPMTEVELRKSAPAVYQWLSDTVKPFRAANRDQDLREKWWLHRRSNMDLRNAQKGLSRFIATIETSKHRTFSFLPGALLPDQKLRIIACEDAWILSVLSSRFHVLWAVASGGTLEDRPVYNHSVCFDPFPFPTPSEPLKARLRQLGEDLDAHRKRQQAQHPKLTLTAMYNVLEKLRAGERIEGKDSRSTKLALEFLVLTAARSGEVREARWEEFDLRAGLWIIPASRMKMAKAYDRGHDKRGISDPRGCPSPKNVGDDVLGTTPSRVDSAPSGPTQKRDN
;
A
#
# COMPACT_ATOMS: atom_id res chain seq x y z
N MET A 1 35.27 -26.47 22.02
CA MET A 1 34.71 -26.08 20.70
C MET A 1 34.27 -24.63 20.82
N VAL A 2 35.03 -23.69 20.28
CA VAL A 2 34.74 -22.25 20.36
C VAL A 2 33.51 -22.00 19.48
N LEU A 3 32.33 -21.83 20.11
CA LEU A 3 31.13 -21.34 19.43
C LEU A 3 31.42 -19.90 19.00
N THR A 4 31.77 -19.72 17.74
CA THR A 4 31.87 -18.40 17.12
C THR A 4 30.49 -17.75 17.21
N LEU A 5 30.39 -16.67 17.99
CA LEU A 5 29.16 -15.86 18.08
C LEU A 5 28.84 -15.34 16.67
N ARG A 6 27.90 -15.97 15.95
CA ARG A 6 27.41 -15.46 14.66
C ARG A 6 26.23 -14.52 14.92
N MET A 7 26.49 -13.43 15.63
CA MET A 7 25.51 -12.35 15.74
C MET A 7 25.54 -11.53 14.45
N PRO A 8 24.39 -11.29 13.79
CA PRO A 8 24.33 -10.38 12.65
C PRO A 8 24.78 -8.98 13.08
N GLU A 9 25.61 -8.30 12.28
CA GLU A 9 26.10 -6.94 12.58
C GLU A 9 24.96 -5.91 12.72
N SER A 10 23.83 -6.18 12.07
CA SER A 10 22.63 -5.33 12.11
C SER A 10 21.61 -5.75 13.16
N ALA A 11 21.93 -6.70 14.04
CA ALA A 11 21.03 -7.11 15.11
C ALA A 11 20.93 -6.03 16.19
N ASP A 12 19.72 -5.84 16.74
CA ASP A 12 19.53 -4.95 17.87
C ASP A 12 20.35 -5.44 19.07
N PHE A 13 20.89 -4.51 19.87
CA PHE A 13 21.79 -4.85 20.97
C PHE A 13 21.18 -5.84 21.98
N VAL A 14 19.87 -5.76 22.22
CA VAL A 14 19.15 -6.70 23.10
C VAL A 14 19.26 -8.16 22.64
N MET A 15 19.45 -8.41 21.34
CA MET A 15 19.57 -9.76 20.80
C MET A 15 20.85 -10.47 21.24
N TYR A 16 21.89 -9.74 21.63
CA TYR A 16 23.07 -10.32 22.26
C TYR A 16 22.71 -11.07 23.55
N TRP A 17 21.83 -10.50 24.38
CA TRP A 17 21.38 -11.16 25.61
C TRP A 17 20.47 -12.34 25.34
N TRP A 18 19.66 -12.25 24.28
CA TRP A 18 18.83 -13.36 23.84
C TRP A 18 19.66 -14.56 23.41
N GLU A 19 20.70 -14.38 22.60
CA GLU A 19 21.68 -15.41 22.21
C GLU A 19 22.32 -16.06 23.44
N LYS A 20 22.83 -15.26 24.39
CA LYS A 20 23.48 -15.78 25.59
C LYS A 20 22.53 -16.61 26.45
N ALA A 21 21.30 -16.13 26.62
CA ALA A 21 20.26 -16.83 27.37
C ALA A 21 19.84 -18.13 26.67
N ALA A 22 19.73 -18.12 25.34
CA ALA A 22 19.43 -19.31 24.55
C ALA A 22 20.54 -20.37 24.66
N LEU A 23 21.81 -19.98 24.58
CA LEU A 23 22.93 -20.89 24.80
C LEU A 23 22.91 -21.50 26.21
N ALA A 24 22.66 -20.67 27.23
CA ALA A 24 22.53 -21.14 28.61
C ALA A 24 21.37 -22.12 28.78
N ALA A 25 20.20 -21.83 28.21
CA ALA A 25 19.03 -22.71 28.31
C ALA A 25 19.21 -24.03 27.55
N ARG A 26 19.82 -23.99 26.36
CA ARG A 26 20.14 -25.19 25.57
C ARG A 26 21.20 -26.09 26.23
N SER A 27 21.98 -25.55 27.16
CA SER A 27 22.92 -26.31 27.98
C SER A 27 22.28 -27.00 29.19
N PHE A 28 20.98 -26.82 29.43
CA PHE A 28 20.28 -27.45 30.54
C PHE A 28 20.44 -28.97 30.54
N ALA A 29 20.86 -29.50 31.69
CA ALA A 29 21.07 -30.91 31.94
C ALA A 29 20.07 -31.40 33.01
N PRO A 30 18.86 -31.84 32.61
CA PRO A 30 17.79 -32.19 33.54
C PRO A 30 18.20 -33.27 34.54
N ALA A 31 18.93 -34.30 34.08
CA ALA A 31 19.42 -35.39 34.93
C ALA A 31 20.40 -34.95 36.04
N LYS A 32 21.00 -33.75 35.92
CA LYS A 32 21.94 -33.19 36.90
C LYS A 32 21.38 -31.97 37.63
N GLY A 33 20.15 -31.54 37.30
CA GLY A 33 19.57 -30.29 37.80
C GLY A 33 20.41 -29.04 37.52
N LYS A 34 21.32 -29.07 36.54
CA LYS A 34 22.33 -28.03 36.32
C LYS A 34 22.06 -27.24 35.04
N GLY A 35 22.23 -25.93 35.10
CA GLY A 35 22.04 -25.00 33.98
C GLY A 35 20.73 -24.23 34.06
N CYS A 36 20.45 -23.42 33.03
CA CYS A 36 19.25 -22.61 32.95
C CYS A 36 18.10 -23.44 32.38
N ARG A 37 17.02 -23.70 33.15
CA ARG A 37 15.89 -24.49 32.62
C ARG A 37 15.15 -23.74 31.51
N ARG A 38 14.89 -22.45 31.74
CA ARG A 38 14.13 -21.55 30.87
C ARG A 38 14.65 -20.13 31.06
N PHE A 39 14.52 -19.29 30.04
CA PHE A 39 14.74 -17.85 30.17
C PHE A 39 13.55 -17.10 29.59
N GLY A 40 13.33 -15.88 30.09
CA GLY A 40 12.37 -14.95 29.52
C GLY A 40 13.01 -13.58 29.32
N LEU A 41 12.72 -12.93 28.18
CA LEU A 41 13.23 -11.60 27.87
C LEU A 41 12.15 -10.72 27.25
N ILE A 42 12.19 -9.45 27.65
CA ILE A 42 11.51 -8.35 26.98
C ILE A 42 12.49 -7.74 25.99
N THR A 43 12.03 -7.53 24.77
CA THR A 43 12.81 -6.95 23.66
C THR A 43 11.96 -5.90 22.95
N THR A 44 12.55 -5.11 22.06
CA THR A 44 11.75 -4.33 21.09
C THR A 44 10.97 -5.28 20.18
N ASN A 45 9.77 -4.89 19.74
CA ASN A 45 8.95 -5.72 18.83
C ASN A 45 9.62 -6.02 17.47
N SER A 46 10.70 -5.28 17.14
CA SER A 46 11.61 -5.55 16.04
C SER A 46 12.29 -6.92 16.12
N ILE A 47 12.21 -7.67 17.23
CA ILE A 47 12.67 -9.07 17.32
C ILE A 47 12.10 -9.95 16.18
N THR A 48 10.91 -9.61 15.70
CA THR A 48 10.24 -10.29 14.59
C THR A 48 10.83 -9.93 13.22
N MET A 49 11.61 -8.85 13.08
CA MET A 49 12.23 -8.42 11.82
C MET A 49 13.38 -9.34 11.41
N ALA A 50 13.65 -9.43 10.10
CA ALA A 50 14.54 -10.45 9.52
C ALA A 50 15.94 -10.52 10.16
N PHE A 51 16.54 -9.38 10.52
CA PHE A 51 17.89 -9.34 11.10
C PHE A 51 17.94 -9.89 12.54
N ASN A 52 16.96 -9.54 13.38
CA ASN A 52 16.85 -10.08 14.74
C ASN A 52 16.34 -11.53 14.75
N ARG A 53 15.37 -11.83 13.88
CA ARG A 53 14.78 -13.16 13.70
C ARG A 53 15.83 -14.23 13.43
N LYS A 54 16.91 -13.88 12.73
CA LYS A 54 18.01 -14.80 12.43
C LYS A 54 18.69 -15.39 13.67
N VAL A 55 18.73 -14.62 14.76
CA VAL A 55 19.25 -15.08 16.07
C VAL A 55 18.37 -16.20 16.61
N LEU A 56 17.04 -16.00 16.60
CA LEU A 56 16.09 -17.02 17.04
C LEU A 56 16.16 -18.25 16.15
N GLU A 57 16.13 -18.09 14.82
CA GLU A 57 16.18 -19.19 13.86
C GLU A 57 17.35 -20.14 14.09
N THR A 58 18.52 -19.57 14.40
CA THR A 58 19.76 -20.33 14.66
C THR A 58 19.59 -21.31 15.82
N HIS A 59 18.82 -20.93 16.85
CA HIS A 59 18.57 -21.77 18.01
C HIS A 59 17.36 -22.68 17.87
N LEU A 60 16.28 -22.17 17.27
CA LEU A 60 15.03 -22.92 17.10
C LEU A 60 15.15 -24.03 16.05
N SER A 61 15.97 -23.80 15.01
CA SER A 61 16.14 -24.74 13.89
C SER A 61 17.34 -25.67 14.05
N ASP A 62 18.06 -25.61 15.18
CA ASP A 62 19.23 -26.48 15.40
C ASP A 62 18.80 -27.96 15.37
N PRO A 63 19.39 -28.78 14.50
CA PRO A 63 18.94 -30.16 14.31
C PRO A 63 19.26 -31.06 15.52
N LYS A 64 20.31 -30.74 16.29
CA LYS A 64 20.84 -31.60 17.36
C LYS A 64 20.40 -31.14 18.74
N ASN A 65 20.38 -29.84 18.98
CA ASN A 65 20.09 -29.27 20.29
C ASN A 65 19.14 -28.06 20.16
N PRO A 66 17.89 -28.24 19.70
CA PRO A 66 16.97 -27.12 19.47
C PRO A 66 16.56 -26.44 20.78
N ALA A 67 16.22 -25.15 20.67
CA ALA A 67 15.35 -24.49 21.63
C ALA A 67 13.93 -24.40 21.09
N SER A 68 12.96 -24.16 21.96
CA SER A 68 11.58 -23.88 21.60
C SER A 68 11.06 -22.68 22.39
N LEU A 69 10.20 -21.89 21.76
CA LEU A 69 9.49 -20.77 22.39
C LEU A 69 8.21 -21.29 23.03
N ILE A 70 8.12 -21.22 24.35
CA ILE A 70 6.98 -21.73 25.13
C ILE A 70 5.97 -20.64 25.51
N PHE A 71 6.36 -19.38 25.36
CA PHE A 71 5.50 -18.21 25.53
C PHE A 71 6.01 -17.08 24.62
N ALA A 72 5.10 -16.39 23.95
CA ALA A 72 5.43 -15.19 23.20
C ALA A 72 4.29 -14.16 23.22
N ILE A 73 4.66 -12.88 23.30
CA ILE A 73 3.84 -11.72 22.92
C ILE A 73 4.64 -10.95 21.87
N PRO A 74 4.23 -10.91 20.59
CA PRO A 74 5.05 -10.30 19.54
C PRO A 74 5.10 -8.77 19.60
N ASP A 75 4.04 -8.18 20.10
CA ASP A 75 3.83 -6.74 20.07
C ASP A 75 2.88 -6.33 21.20
N HIS A 76 3.39 -5.53 22.12
CA HIS A 76 2.68 -5.04 23.31
C HIS A 76 3.04 -3.57 23.55
N PRO A 77 2.09 -2.70 23.92
CA PRO A 77 2.41 -1.33 24.28
C PRO A 77 3.34 -1.29 25.49
N TRP A 78 4.42 -0.51 25.41
CA TRP A 78 5.18 -0.12 26.59
C TRP A 78 4.49 1.07 27.24
N VAL A 79 4.39 1.07 28.57
CA VAL A 79 3.94 2.24 29.33
C VAL A 79 4.98 2.53 30.38
N ASP A 80 5.48 3.76 30.38
CA ASP A 80 6.27 4.31 31.46
C ASP A 80 5.68 5.66 31.85
N ALA A 81 5.62 5.91 33.16
CA ALA A 81 5.09 7.14 33.73
C ALA A 81 6.09 8.29 33.51
N GLY A 82 5.66 9.40 32.91
CA GLY A 82 6.43 10.64 32.79
C GLY A 82 7.23 10.80 31.49
N ASP A 83 8.44 10.21 31.42
CA ASP A 83 9.45 10.43 30.36
C ASP A 83 9.81 9.16 29.55
N GLY A 84 8.88 8.21 29.48
CA GLY A 84 9.09 6.89 28.85
C GLY A 84 9.43 6.91 27.36
N ALA A 85 10.26 5.96 26.94
CA ALA A 85 10.49 5.69 25.52
C ALA A 85 9.18 5.24 24.84
N ALA A 86 8.79 5.92 23.76
CA ALA A 86 7.64 5.56 22.94
C ALA A 86 7.94 4.33 22.06
N VAL A 87 8.01 3.15 22.67
CA VAL A 87 8.36 1.89 22.02
C VAL A 87 7.28 0.82 22.19
N ARG A 88 7.26 -0.13 21.26
CA ARG A 88 6.48 -1.37 21.40
C ARG A 88 7.43 -2.51 21.67
N ILE A 89 7.03 -3.40 22.56
CA ILE A 89 7.88 -4.49 23.04
C ILE A 89 7.34 -5.85 22.62
N ALA A 90 8.23 -6.83 22.59
CA ALA A 90 7.91 -8.24 22.51
C ALA A 90 8.39 -8.94 23.78
N MET A 91 7.65 -9.95 24.22
CA MET A 91 8.00 -10.79 25.37
C MET A 91 8.18 -12.23 24.88
N THR A 92 9.27 -12.89 25.23
CA THR A 92 9.50 -14.29 24.85
C THR A 92 9.97 -15.11 26.04
N VAL A 93 9.57 -16.37 26.12
CA VAL A 93 10.16 -17.37 27.01
C VAL A 93 10.55 -18.57 26.19
N ALA A 94 11.79 -19.02 26.34
CA ALA A 94 12.31 -20.18 25.62
C ALA A 94 12.91 -21.22 26.57
N GLU A 95 12.88 -22.47 26.11
CA GLU A 95 13.52 -23.60 26.77
C GLU A 95 14.18 -24.55 25.77
N LYS A 96 14.97 -25.50 26.27
CA LYS A 96 15.57 -26.55 25.46
C LYS A 96 14.51 -27.55 25.02
N GLY A 97 14.43 -27.85 23.72
CA GLY A 97 13.50 -28.84 23.20
C GLY A 97 12.77 -28.39 21.94
N ARG A 98 11.69 -29.11 21.63
CA ARG A 98 10.76 -28.85 20.52
C ARG A 98 9.32 -28.77 21.05
N ASP A 99 9.16 -28.11 22.18
CA ASP A 99 7.87 -28.02 22.85
C ASP A 99 6.97 -26.98 22.19
N GLU A 100 5.66 -27.16 22.31
CA GLU A 100 4.68 -26.16 21.92
C GLU A 100 4.65 -25.01 22.92
N GLY A 101 4.35 -23.81 22.41
CA GLY A 101 4.19 -22.61 23.21
C GLY A 101 2.79 -22.03 23.17
N ARG A 102 2.62 -20.99 23.99
CA ARG A 102 1.43 -20.12 23.99
C ARG A 102 1.80 -18.78 23.38
N LEU A 103 1.13 -18.42 22.29
CA LEU A 103 1.23 -17.11 21.68
C LEU A 103 0.07 -16.25 22.17
N PHE A 104 0.38 -15.07 22.71
CA PHE A 104 -0.60 -14.07 23.06
C PHE A 104 -0.49 -12.87 22.10
N THR A 105 -1.62 -12.44 21.55
CA THR A 105 -1.71 -11.25 20.70
C THR A 105 -2.67 -10.25 21.30
N VAL A 106 -2.30 -8.98 21.30
CA VAL A 106 -3.18 -7.88 21.75
C VAL A 106 -4.45 -7.86 20.90
N ALA A 107 -5.59 -8.04 21.56
CA ALA A 107 -6.91 -8.08 20.95
C ALA A 107 -7.58 -6.69 21.01
N THR A 108 -7.51 -6.04 22.17
CA THR A 108 -7.92 -4.64 22.35
C THR A 108 -6.89 -3.89 23.17
N GLU A 109 -6.77 -2.60 22.91
CA GLU A 109 -5.91 -1.68 23.64
C GLU A 109 -6.69 -0.40 23.90
N SER A 110 -6.88 -0.04 25.17
CA SER A 110 -7.58 1.19 25.58
C SER A 110 -6.73 2.03 26.51
N LYS A 111 -6.89 3.36 26.38
CA LYS A 111 -6.30 4.31 27.31
C LYS A 111 -7.07 4.24 28.63
N THR A 112 -6.36 4.07 29.73
CA THR A 112 -6.88 4.26 31.08
C THR A 112 -7.02 5.75 31.39
N ALA A 113 -7.79 6.07 32.43
CA ALA A 113 -8.03 7.46 32.86
C ALA A 113 -6.74 8.13 33.38
N ASP A 114 -5.82 7.34 33.95
CA ASP A 114 -4.49 7.77 34.36
C ASP A 114 -3.43 7.23 33.40
N ALA A 115 -2.69 8.14 32.75
CA ALA A 115 -1.61 7.79 31.83
C ALA A 115 -0.47 7.00 32.49
N ASN A 116 -0.39 7.01 33.83
CA ASN A 116 0.61 6.29 34.61
C ASN A 116 0.18 4.85 34.98
N GLU A 117 -1.08 4.47 34.78
CA GLU A 117 -1.62 3.15 35.19
C GLU A 117 -1.47 2.04 34.12
N GLY A 118 -0.74 2.30 33.04
CA GLY A 118 -0.61 1.33 31.94
C GLY A 118 -1.68 1.51 30.86
N ARG A 119 -1.69 0.64 29.84
CA ARG A 119 -2.80 0.54 28.89
C ARG A 119 -3.60 -0.70 29.27
N ASP A 120 -4.92 -0.59 29.23
CA ASP A 120 -5.77 -1.77 29.40
C ASP A 120 -5.70 -2.59 28.10
N VAL A 121 -5.27 -3.84 28.22
CA VAL A 121 -4.94 -4.72 27.10
C VAL A 121 -5.61 -6.06 27.30
N SER A 122 -6.48 -6.45 26.38
CA SER A 122 -6.97 -7.82 26.30
C SER A 122 -6.11 -8.65 25.35
N LEU A 123 -5.94 -9.94 25.66
CA LEU A 123 -5.08 -10.85 24.90
C LEU A 123 -5.88 -12.03 24.36
N ASN A 124 -5.67 -12.35 23.08
CA ASN A 124 -6.07 -13.64 22.50
C ASN A 124 -4.93 -14.64 22.67
N MET A 125 -5.25 -15.90 23.00
CA MET A 125 -4.26 -16.96 23.19
C MET A 125 -4.40 -18.04 22.11
N GLN A 126 -3.27 -18.42 21.52
CA GLN A 126 -3.14 -19.56 20.62
C GLN A 126 -2.06 -20.52 21.14
N ARG A 127 -2.23 -21.81 20.88
CA ARG A 127 -1.26 -22.87 21.25
C ARG A 127 -0.73 -23.58 20.02
N GLY A 128 0.58 -23.83 20.00
CA GLY A 128 1.26 -24.61 18.97
C GLY A 128 2.74 -24.30 18.92
N THR A 129 3.45 -24.78 17.90
CA THR A 129 4.85 -24.41 17.67
C THR A 129 4.94 -22.91 17.37
N VAL A 130 5.63 -22.17 18.23
CA VAL A 130 5.89 -20.73 18.04
C VAL A 130 7.19 -20.59 17.23
N PHE A 131 7.08 -20.04 16.02
CA PHE A 131 8.23 -19.83 15.12
C PHE A 131 9.02 -18.57 15.48
N SER A 132 10.18 -18.39 14.82
CA SER A 132 11.07 -17.23 15.04
C SER A 132 10.42 -15.88 14.72
N ASN A 133 9.38 -15.85 13.89
CA ASN A 133 8.56 -14.67 13.60
C ASN A 133 7.50 -14.39 14.69
N LEU A 134 7.51 -15.15 15.78
CA LEU A 134 6.54 -15.12 16.88
C LEU A 134 5.09 -15.34 16.43
N GLN A 135 4.91 -16.25 15.47
CA GLN A 135 3.59 -16.74 15.06
C GLN A 135 3.44 -18.22 15.38
N VAL A 136 2.18 -18.65 15.51
CA VAL A 136 1.79 -20.06 15.63
C VAL A 136 1.00 -20.45 14.39
N GLY A 137 1.13 -21.69 13.95
CA GLY A 137 0.37 -22.25 12.84
C GLY A 137 1.27 -22.90 11.80
N THR A 138 1.05 -22.57 10.52
CA THR A 138 1.88 -23.10 9.43
C THR A 138 3.15 -22.28 9.30
N ASP A 139 4.31 -22.93 9.11
CA ASP A 139 5.59 -22.26 8.84
C ASP A 139 5.61 -21.65 7.43
N VAL A 140 5.00 -20.48 7.28
CA VAL A 140 5.05 -19.72 6.03
C VAL A 140 6.48 -19.23 5.75
N SER A 141 7.27 -18.94 6.79
CA SER A 141 8.66 -18.48 6.66
C SER A 141 9.60 -19.53 6.05
N GLY A 142 9.33 -20.82 6.27
CA GLY A 142 10.07 -21.94 5.69
C GLY A 142 9.74 -22.23 4.23
N SER A 143 8.81 -21.48 3.62
CA SER A 143 8.38 -21.70 2.23
C SER A 143 9.52 -21.49 1.24
N LYS A 144 9.68 -22.45 0.32
CA LYS A 144 10.74 -22.41 -0.70
C LYS A 144 10.25 -21.73 -1.96
N LYS A 145 11.14 -21.00 -2.62
CA LYS A 145 10.89 -20.40 -3.94
C LYS A 145 10.48 -21.47 -4.94
N LEU A 146 9.42 -21.20 -5.70
CA LEU A 146 8.90 -22.10 -6.72
C LEU A 146 9.52 -21.75 -8.08
N GLN A 147 9.95 -22.77 -8.81
CA GLN A 147 10.51 -22.61 -10.16
C GLN A 147 9.50 -21.97 -11.12
N SER A 148 8.20 -22.24 -10.94
CA SER A 148 7.12 -21.63 -11.74
C SER A 148 7.05 -20.11 -11.63
N ASN A 149 7.59 -19.53 -10.56
CA ASN A 149 7.53 -18.10 -10.27
C ASN A 149 8.87 -17.40 -10.56
N HIS A 150 9.90 -18.17 -10.94
CA HIS A 150 11.24 -17.66 -11.21
C HIS A 150 11.22 -16.65 -12.37
N GLN A 151 12.02 -15.59 -12.26
CA GLN A 151 12.13 -14.53 -13.28
C GLN A 151 10.81 -13.83 -13.67
N LEU A 152 9.81 -13.84 -12.79
CA LEU A 152 8.60 -13.04 -12.96
C LEU A 152 8.58 -11.82 -12.02
N GLY A 153 9.18 -11.93 -10.83
CA GLY A 153 9.20 -10.88 -9.82
C GLY A 153 10.45 -9.99 -9.87
N PHE A 154 10.28 -8.67 -9.96
CA PHE A 154 11.38 -7.70 -10.02
C PHE A 154 11.13 -6.46 -9.16
N MET A 155 12.20 -5.74 -8.84
CA MET A 155 12.11 -4.33 -8.40
C MET A 155 12.19 -3.40 -9.61
N GLY A 156 11.83 -2.13 -9.45
CA GLY A 156 12.01 -1.11 -10.49
C GLY A 156 13.44 -0.63 -10.69
N VAL A 157 13.60 0.43 -11.48
CA VAL A 157 14.87 1.15 -11.67
C VAL A 157 15.14 2.09 -10.49
N ILE A 158 16.40 2.52 -10.33
CA ILE A 158 16.80 3.53 -9.34
C ILE A 158 17.39 4.74 -10.08
N PRO A 159 16.58 5.77 -10.43
CA PRO A 159 17.08 6.92 -11.19
C PRO A 159 18.14 7.72 -10.41
N HIS A 160 17.89 7.98 -9.12
CA HIS A 160 18.77 8.70 -8.18
C HIS A 160 19.23 10.10 -8.64
N GLY A 161 18.57 11.13 -8.10
CA GLY A 161 18.80 12.55 -8.42
C GLY A 161 17.51 13.21 -8.91
N GLU A 162 17.19 14.41 -8.44
CA GLU A 162 15.91 15.07 -8.73
C GLU A 162 15.72 15.37 -10.22
N GLY A 163 16.82 15.69 -10.94
CA GLY A 163 16.78 15.95 -12.38
C GLY A 163 16.53 14.72 -13.26
N MET A 164 16.57 13.50 -12.72
CA MET A 164 16.36 12.26 -13.49
C MET A 164 14.88 11.97 -13.76
N VAL A 165 13.97 12.49 -12.92
CA VAL A 165 12.53 12.31 -13.04
C VAL A 165 11.88 13.68 -13.19
N VAL A 166 11.21 13.89 -14.31
CA VAL A 166 10.70 15.20 -14.72
C VAL A 166 9.18 15.19 -14.88
N SER A 167 8.59 16.39 -14.84
CA SER A 167 7.18 16.58 -15.23
C SER A 167 7.01 16.41 -16.73
N GLU A 168 5.76 16.25 -17.18
CA GLU A 168 5.44 16.24 -18.61
C GLU A 168 5.86 17.54 -19.31
N GLU A 169 5.66 18.68 -18.65
CA GLU A 169 6.05 20.00 -19.17
C GLU A 169 7.56 20.07 -19.40
N THR A 170 8.36 19.66 -18.42
CA THR A 170 9.82 19.62 -18.55
C THR A 170 10.26 18.62 -19.62
N ALA A 171 9.63 17.43 -19.67
CA ALA A 171 9.93 16.43 -20.70
C ALA A 171 9.76 16.99 -22.12
N ARG A 172 8.66 17.73 -22.37
CA ARG A 172 8.42 18.41 -23.65
C ARG A 172 9.43 19.52 -23.93
N LYS A 173 9.88 20.27 -22.90
CA LYS A 173 10.91 21.31 -23.05
C LYS A 173 12.28 20.74 -23.44
N ILE A 174 12.67 19.60 -22.86
CA ILE A 174 13.99 18.98 -23.10
C ILE A 174 13.99 17.98 -24.26
N SER A 175 12.87 17.85 -24.97
CA SER A 175 12.70 17.05 -26.20
C SER A 175 11.68 17.74 -27.11
N PRO A 176 11.97 18.96 -27.60
CA PRO A 176 10.97 19.79 -28.27
C PRO A 176 10.58 19.31 -29.67
N TYR A 177 11.43 18.51 -30.31
CA TYR A 177 11.21 18.03 -31.68
C TYR A 177 10.71 16.59 -31.76
N ASP A 178 10.78 15.83 -30.66
CA ASP A 178 10.30 14.46 -30.60
C ASP A 178 8.97 14.40 -29.87
N TYR A 179 8.13 13.44 -30.26
CA TYR A 179 6.95 13.12 -29.48
C TYR A 179 7.36 12.50 -28.13
N VAL A 180 6.67 12.88 -27.05
CA VAL A 180 6.86 12.31 -25.71
C VAL A 180 5.63 11.44 -25.40
N PRO A 181 5.77 10.18 -24.95
CA PRO A 181 7.02 9.48 -24.61
C PRO A 181 7.87 9.06 -25.81
N ASN A 182 9.19 8.93 -25.60
CA ASN A 182 10.14 8.35 -26.56
C ASN A 182 11.14 7.41 -25.86
N SER A 183 12.17 6.96 -26.58
CA SER A 183 13.17 6.00 -26.07
C SER A 183 14.00 6.52 -24.90
N ILE A 184 14.19 7.85 -24.80
CA ILE A 184 14.93 8.49 -23.71
C ILE A 184 13.97 8.99 -22.62
N LEU A 185 12.85 9.60 -22.98
CA LEU A 185 11.85 10.10 -22.03
C LEU A 185 10.71 9.08 -21.88
N ARG A 186 10.93 8.12 -20.98
CA ARG A 186 9.98 7.04 -20.75
C ARG A 186 8.95 7.41 -19.68
N PRO A 187 7.69 6.94 -19.79
CA PRO A 187 6.72 7.10 -18.71
C PRO A 187 7.25 6.49 -17.42
N TYR A 188 6.98 7.15 -16.29
CA TYR A 188 7.48 6.75 -14.98
C TYR A 188 6.35 6.69 -13.95
N SER A 189 6.40 5.68 -13.08
CA SER A 189 5.49 5.61 -11.93
C SER A 189 6.22 5.14 -10.68
N ASN A 190 6.07 5.91 -9.61
CA ASN A 190 6.35 5.47 -8.25
C ASN A 190 5.05 5.11 -7.51
N GLY A 191 5.14 4.83 -6.21
CA GLY A 191 3.98 4.48 -5.40
C GLY A 191 2.88 5.55 -5.37
N LYS A 192 3.24 6.84 -5.42
CA LYS A 192 2.27 7.94 -5.47
C LYS A 192 1.50 7.94 -6.77
N GLN A 193 2.17 7.84 -7.92
CA GLN A 193 1.52 7.77 -9.23
C GLN A 193 0.61 6.54 -9.33
N LEU A 194 1.07 5.38 -8.86
CA LEU A 194 0.29 4.14 -8.88
C LEU A 194 -0.98 4.23 -8.02
N ILE A 195 -0.89 4.75 -6.80
CA ILE A 195 -2.06 4.95 -5.91
C ILE A 195 -3.06 5.96 -6.50
N GLN A 196 -2.57 6.98 -7.20
CA GLN A 196 -3.41 8.01 -7.81
C GLN A 196 -3.97 7.63 -9.18
N GLY A 197 -3.43 6.59 -9.82
CA GLY A 197 -3.80 6.20 -11.19
C GLY A 197 -3.37 7.21 -12.24
N LYS A 198 -2.34 8.02 -11.98
CA LYS A 198 -1.87 9.09 -12.88
C LYS A 198 -0.46 8.80 -13.36
N LEU A 199 -0.28 8.73 -14.68
CA LEU A 199 1.01 8.52 -15.34
C LEU A 199 1.55 9.85 -15.91
N ASN A 200 1.77 10.82 -15.04
CA ASN A 200 2.13 12.21 -15.40
C ASN A 200 3.59 12.56 -15.08
N ARG A 201 4.46 11.54 -15.02
CA ARG A 201 5.89 11.68 -14.76
C ARG A 201 6.67 10.94 -15.84
N PHE A 202 7.83 11.46 -16.16
CA PHE A 202 8.76 10.86 -17.10
C PHE A 202 10.11 10.68 -16.43
N VAL A 203 10.82 9.63 -16.81
CA VAL A 203 12.20 9.40 -16.39
C VAL A 203 13.09 9.49 -17.61
N ILE A 204 14.25 10.13 -17.44
CA ILE A 204 15.29 10.17 -18.46
C ILE A 204 16.05 8.85 -18.41
N ASP A 205 15.89 8.02 -19.42
CA ASP A 205 16.49 6.69 -19.58
C ASP A 205 17.56 6.73 -20.65
N ALA A 206 18.77 7.18 -20.30
CA ALA A 206 19.91 7.22 -21.21
C ALA A 206 20.62 5.87 -21.36
N PHE A 207 20.12 4.79 -20.76
CA PHE A 207 20.75 3.48 -20.85
C PHE A 207 20.43 2.79 -22.20
N PRO A 208 21.39 2.15 -22.91
CA PRO A 208 22.78 1.89 -22.52
C PRO A 208 23.80 2.90 -23.09
N MET A 209 23.37 4.10 -23.48
CA MET A 209 24.22 5.08 -24.17
C MET A 209 25.43 5.51 -23.34
N THR A 210 26.54 5.73 -24.02
CA THR A 210 27.68 6.48 -23.51
C THR A 210 27.36 7.98 -23.40
N GLU A 211 28.14 8.73 -22.62
CA GLU A 211 28.01 10.19 -22.50
C GLU A 211 28.07 10.87 -23.88
N VAL A 212 28.97 10.40 -24.75
CA VAL A 212 29.20 10.96 -26.09
C VAL A 212 27.99 10.72 -26.99
N GLU A 213 27.42 9.52 -26.96
CA GLU A 213 26.21 9.18 -27.74
C GLU A 213 25.00 9.98 -27.26
N LEU A 214 24.80 10.11 -25.95
CA LEU A 214 23.72 10.92 -25.38
C LEU A 214 23.86 12.39 -25.81
N ARG A 215 25.06 12.95 -25.69
CA ARG A 215 25.34 14.34 -26.09
C ARG A 215 25.06 14.59 -27.57
N LYS A 216 25.35 13.61 -28.44
CA LYS A 216 25.13 13.71 -29.89
C LYS A 216 23.66 13.53 -30.27
N SER A 217 22.99 12.54 -29.68
CA SER A 217 21.62 12.15 -30.06
C SER A 217 20.53 12.97 -29.36
N ALA A 218 20.77 13.45 -28.14
CA ALA A 218 19.81 14.23 -27.36
C ALA A 218 20.52 15.36 -26.57
N PRO A 219 21.06 16.38 -27.26
CA PRO A 219 21.84 17.45 -26.64
C PRO A 219 21.07 18.24 -25.57
N ALA A 220 19.76 18.44 -25.74
CA ALA A 220 18.93 19.13 -24.75
C ALA A 220 18.75 18.30 -23.46
N VAL A 221 18.57 16.98 -23.57
CA VAL A 221 18.52 16.08 -22.42
C VAL A 221 19.89 16.01 -21.72
N TYR A 222 20.97 15.93 -22.50
CA TYR A 222 22.33 15.98 -21.98
C TYR A 222 22.56 17.26 -21.16
N GLN A 223 22.21 18.42 -21.72
CA GLN A 223 22.36 19.71 -21.05
C GLN A 223 21.57 19.75 -19.74
N TRP A 224 20.29 19.32 -19.78
CA TRP A 224 19.46 19.22 -18.57
C TRP A 224 20.11 18.37 -17.47
N LEU A 225 20.59 17.17 -17.81
CA LEU A 225 21.25 16.30 -16.83
C LEU A 225 22.59 16.89 -16.34
N SER A 226 23.33 17.58 -17.21
CA SER A 226 24.58 18.24 -16.85
C SER A 226 24.35 19.38 -15.87
N ASP A 227 23.25 20.12 -16.00
CA ASP A 227 22.93 21.24 -15.12
C ASP A 227 22.30 20.79 -13.81
N THR A 228 21.46 19.74 -13.84
CA THR A 228 20.61 19.36 -12.70
C THR A 228 21.09 18.12 -11.93
N VAL A 229 21.85 17.21 -12.57
CA VAL A 229 22.24 15.92 -11.97
C VAL A 229 23.75 15.81 -11.75
N LYS A 230 24.56 16.21 -12.73
CA LYS A 230 26.03 16.11 -12.66
C LYS A 230 26.63 16.79 -11.42
N PRO A 231 26.25 18.04 -11.04
CA PRO A 231 26.87 18.72 -9.90
C PRO A 231 26.59 18.01 -8.58
N PHE A 232 25.35 17.56 -8.38
CA PHE A 232 24.95 16.78 -7.21
C PHE A 232 25.69 15.44 -7.13
N ARG A 233 25.83 14.75 -8.26
CA ARG A 233 26.51 13.45 -8.30
C ARG A 233 28.01 13.55 -8.11
N ALA A 234 28.66 14.61 -8.58
CA ALA A 234 30.10 14.82 -8.43
C ALA A 234 30.56 14.78 -6.95
N ALA A 235 29.70 15.21 -6.02
CA ALA A 235 29.94 15.17 -4.59
C ALA A 235 29.56 13.83 -3.91
N ASN A 236 29.00 12.87 -4.65
CA ASN A 236 28.58 11.58 -4.10
C ASN A 236 29.79 10.68 -3.80
N ARG A 237 29.71 9.85 -2.75
CA ARG A 237 30.79 8.91 -2.37
C ARG A 237 30.94 7.74 -3.35
N ASP A 238 29.87 7.38 -4.05
CA ASP A 238 29.84 6.29 -5.03
C ASP A 238 30.52 6.71 -6.35
N GLN A 239 31.60 6.03 -6.72
CA GLN A 239 32.40 6.34 -7.91
C GLN A 239 31.61 6.16 -9.21
N ASP A 240 30.80 5.10 -9.31
CA ASP A 240 30.01 4.84 -10.50
C ASP A 240 28.97 5.94 -10.73
N LEU A 241 28.37 6.48 -9.65
CA LEU A 241 27.45 7.62 -9.77
C LEU A 241 28.15 8.91 -10.23
N ARG A 242 29.40 9.14 -9.81
CA ARG A 242 30.20 10.30 -10.26
C ARG A 242 30.56 10.18 -11.73
N GLU A 243 31.08 9.03 -12.14
CA GLU A 243 31.62 8.81 -13.49
C GLU A 243 30.54 8.57 -14.53
N LYS A 244 29.45 7.87 -14.16
CA LYS A 244 28.30 7.56 -15.04
C LYS A 244 27.10 8.41 -14.65
N TRP A 245 27.33 9.70 -14.46
CA TRP A 245 26.35 10.65 -13.90
C TRP A 245 25.05 10.78 -14.72
N TRP A 246 25.08 10.41 -16.02
CA TRP A 246 23.90 10.43 -16.90
C TRP A 246 23.05 9.14 -16.84
N LEU A 247 23.52 8.08 -16.18
CA LEU A 247 22.79 6.81 -16.06
C LEU A 247 22.02 6.71 -14.75
N HIS A 248 21.04 5.81 -14.67
CA HIS A 248 20.40 5.47 -13.40
C HIS A 248 21.41 4.79 -12.46
N ARG A 249 21.26 4.97 -11.14
CA ARG A 249 22.04 4.21 -10.15
C ARG A 249 21.90 2.71 -10.36
N ARG A 250 20.70 2.26 -10.72
CA ARG A 250 20.43 0.90 -11.19
C ARG A 250 19.48 0.94 -12.37
N SER A 251 19.98 0.60 -13.55
CA SER A 251 19.19 0.47 -14.78
C SER A 251 18.34 -0.80 -14.83
N ASN A 252 18.70 -1.82 -14.04
CA ASN A 252 17.94 -3.07 -13.86
C ASN A 252 17.65 -3.84 -15.16
N MET A 253 18.68 -4.53 -15.68
CA MET A 253 18.59 -5.27 -16.95
C MET A 253 17.60 -6.43 -16.91
N ASP A 254 17.53 -7.16 -15.78
CA ASP A 254 16.64 -8.32 -15.65
C ASP A 254 15.17 -7.91 -15.79
N LEU A 255 14.78 -6.80 -15.16
CA LEU A 255 13.47 -6.19 -15.35
C LEU A 255 13.22 -5.84 -16.83
N ARG A 256 14.18 -5.17 -17.49
CA ARG A 256 14.03 -4.73 -18.88
C ARG A 256 13.85 -5.92 -19.83
N ASN A 257 14.61 -6.98 -19.60
CA ASN A 257 14.49 -8.23 -20.35
C ASN A 257 13.12 -8.87 -20.14
N ALA A 258 12.63 -8.91 -18.89
CA ALA A 258 11.32 -9.48 -18.58
C ALA A 258 10.14 -8.63 -19.08
N GLN A 259 10.30 -7.31 -19.20
CA GLN A 259 9.31 -6.41 -19.79
C GLN A 259 9.28 -6.45 -21.32
N LYS A 260 10.33 -6.96 -21.97
CA LYS A 260 10.45 -6.94 -23.43
C LYS A 260 9.32 -7.72 -24.08
N GLY A 261 8.57 -7.05 -24.95
CA GLY A 261 7.43 -7.63 -25.68
C GLY A 261 6.11 -7.62 -24.92
N LEU A 262 6.09 -7.27 -23.63
CA LEU A 262 4.84 -7.15 -22.88
C LEU A 262 4.13 -5.83 -23.20
N SER A 263 2.82 -5.93 -23.46
CA SER A 263 1.96 -4.75 -23.64
C SER A 263 1.71 -4.01 -22.32
N ARG A 264 1.75 -4.76 -21.21
CA ARG A 264 1.52 -4.30 -19.83
C ARG A 264 2.11 -5.30 -18.84
N PHE A 265 2.27 -4.89 -17.60
CA PHE A 265 2.73 -5.75 -16.50
C PHE A 265 2.01 -5.40 -15.21
N ILE A 266 2.04 -6.30 -14.22
CA ILE A 266 1.37 -6.08 -12.94
C ILE A 266 2.37 -5.42 -11.97
N ALA A 267 1.90 -4.47 -11.18
CA ALA A 267 2.70 -3.84 -10.13
C ALA A 267 1.94 -3.72 -8.81
N THR A 268 2.69 -3.82 -7.70
CA THR A 268 2.26 -3.43 -6.35
C THR A 268 3.33 -2.53 -5.71
N ILE A 269 2.92 -1.68 -4.77
CA ILE A 269 3.86 -0.86 -3.98
C ILE A 269 4.55 -1.76 -2.95
N GLU A 270 5.83 -1.53 -2.64
CA GLU A 270 6.55 -2.27 -1.60
C GLU A 270 5.83 -2.14 -0.25
N THR A 271 5.76 -0.92 0.29
CA THR A 271 5.13 -0.63 1.59
C THR A 271 3.77 0.04 1.39
N SER A 272 2.68 -0.61 1.83
CA SER A 272 1.32 -0.09 1.69
C SER A 272 0.39 -0.64 2.75
N LYS A 273 -0.54 0.20 3.25
CA LYS A 273 -1.61 -0.20 4.17
C LYS A 273 -2.48 -1.31 3.58
N HIS A 274 -2.88 -1.13 2.32
CA HIS A 274 -3.68 -2.10 1.58
C HIS A 274 -2.84 -2.75 0.50
N ARG A 275 -2.90 -4.08 0.41
CA ARG A 275 -2.20 -4.83 -0.62
C ARG A 275 -3.02 -4.81 -1.91
N THR A 276 -2.55 -4.05 -2.89
CA THR A 276 -3.27 -3.85 -4.16
C THR A 276 -2.32 -4.07 -5.33
N PHE A 277 -2.85 -4.68 -6.39
CA PHE A 277 -2.14 -4.94 -7.64
C PHE A 277 -2.89 -4.28 -8.79
N SER A 278 -2.17 -3.71 -9.74
CA SER A 278 -2.75 -3.05 -10.92
C SER A 278 -1.85 -3.25 -12.14
N PHE A 279 -2.44 -3.19 -13.34
CA PHE A 279 -1.67 -3.18 -14.58
C PHE A 279 -1.08 -1.80 -14.86
N LEU A 280 0.20 -1.78 -15.21
CA LEU A 280 0.91 -0.63 -15.78
C LEU A 280 1.32 -0.89 -17.24
N PRO A 281 1.38 0.13 -18.11
CA PRO A 281 1.76 -0.04 -19.52
C PRO A 281 3.19 -0.59 -19.68
N GLY A 282 3.42 -1.45 -20.67
CA GLY A 282 4.73 -2.11 -20.89
C GLY A 282 5.88 -1.15 -21.18
N ALA A 283 5.58 0.00 -21.80
CA ALA A 283 6.57 1.05 -22.07
C ALA A 283 7.02 1.81 -20.80
N LEU A 284 6.30 1.69 -19.68
CA LEU A 284 6.59 2.39 -18.43
C LEU A 284 7.80 1.80 -17.69
N LEU A 285 8.66 2.69 -17.17
CA LEU A 285 9.70 2.32 -16.21
C LEU A 285 9.22 2.52 -14.77
N PRO A 286 9.18 1.46 -13.94
CA PRO A 286 8.73 1.56 -12.56
C PRO A 286 9.86 1.97 -11.61
N ASP A 287 9.49 2.68 -10.54
CA ASP A 287 10.37 3.01 -9.41
C ASP A 287 10.76 1.77 -8.58
N GLN A 288 11.93 1.81 -7.93
CA GLN A 288 12.43 0.77 -7.02
C GLN A 288 11.48 0.34 -5.89
N LYS A 289 10.59 1.24 -5.45
CA LYS A 289 9.57 0.99 -4.43
C LYS A 289 8.32 0.34 -4.99
N LEU A 290 8.33 -0.05 -6.25
CA LEU A 290 7.35 -0.96 -6.84
C LEU A 290 7.94 -2.38 -6.92
N ARG A 291 7.05 -3.36 -6.87
CA ARG A 291 7.30 -4.77 -7.13
C ARG A 291 6.53 -5.17 -8.36
N ILE A 292 7.28 -5.62 -9.35
CA ILE A 292 6.81 -5.87 -10.70
C ILE A 292 6.65 -7.36 -10.86
N ILE A 293 5.50 -7.77 -11.41
CA ILE A 293 5.27 -9.10 -11.92
C ILE A 293 5.20 -8.98 -13.44
N ALA A 294 6.22 -9.47 -14.14
CA ALA A 294 6.35 -9.42 -15.59
C ALA A 294 5.40 -10.43 -16.25
N CYS A 295 4.10 -10.14 -16.18
CA CYS A 295 3.03 -10.93 -16.77
C CYS A 295 1.91 -9.98 -17.22
N GLU A 296 1.40 -10.19 -18.44
CA GLU A 296 0.29 -9.40 -18.99
C GLU A 296 -1.08 -10.07 -18.84
N ASP A 297 -1.12 -11.30 -18.31
CA ASP A 297 -2.33 -12.10 -18.19
C ASP A 297 -3.12 -11.78 -16.91
N ALA A 298 -4.37 -11.35 -17.07
CA ALA A 298 -5.22 -10.88 -15.98
C ALA A 298 -5.66 -11.99 -15.01
N TRP A 299 -5.54 -13.29 -15.34
CA TRP A 299 -5.84 -14.32 -14.33
C TRP A 299 -4.82 -14.30 -13.19
N ILE A 300 -3.56 -13.96 -13.47
CA ILE A 300 -2.52 -13.76 -12.44
C ILE A 300 -2.90 -12.56 -11.56
N LEU A 301 -3.35 -11.46 -12.16
CA LEU A 301 -3.84 -10.29 -11.42
C LEU A 301 -4.98 -10.66 -10.46
N SER A 302 -5.92 -11.51 -10.91
CA SER A 302 -7.03 -11.99 -10.08
C SER A 302 -6.56 -12.81 -8.90
N VAL A 303 -5.63 -13.74 -9.10
CA VAL A 303 -5.06 -14.55 -8.01
C VAL A 303 -4.30 -13.66 -7.04
N LEU A 304 -3.46 -12.75 -7.52
CA LEU A 304 -2.72 -11.79 -6.70
C LEU A 304 -3.65 -10.87 -5.90
N SER A 305 -4.80 -10.48 -6.47
CA SER A 305 -5.81 -9.64 -5.81
C SER A 305 -6.75 -10.41 -4.88
N SER A 306 -6.64 -11.75 -4.83
CA SER A 306 -7.50 -12.59 -4.01
C SER A 306 -7.16 -12.49 -2.52
N ARG A 307 -8.15 -12.81 -1.67
CA ARG A 307 -7.92 -12.89 -0.22
C ARG A 307 -6.81 -13.89 0.14
N PHE A 308 -6.65 -14.97 -0.63
CA PHE A 308 -5.62 -15.98 -0.39
C PHE A 308 -4.21 -15.40 -0.54
N HIS A 309 -3.94 -14.70 -1.64
CA HIS A 309 -2.64 -14.08 -1.85
C HIS A 309 -2.38 -12.92 -0.89
N VAL A 310 -3.41 -12.12 -0.57
CA VAL A 310 -3.28 -11.02 0.39
C VAL A 310 -2.92 -11.55 1.79
N LEU A 311 -3.61 -12.60 2.27
CA LEU A 311 -3.29 -13.24 3.55
C LEU A 311 -1.88 -13.84 3.55
N TRP A 312 -1.52 -14.54 2.47
CA TRP A 312 -0.17 -15.05 2.28
C TRP A 312 0.88 -13.93 2.36
N ALA A 313 0.70 -12.86 1.58
CA ALA A 313 1.66 -11.77 1.49
C ALA A 313 1.83 -11.02 2.83
N VAL A 314 0.78 -10.91 3.63
CA VAL A 314 0.84 -10.32 4.98
C VAL A 314 1.56 -11.26 5.95
N ALA A 315 1.31 -12.57 5.88
CA ALA A 315 1.95 -13.55 6.74
C ALA A 315 3.45 -13.78 6.40
N SER A 316 3.78 -13.82 5.11
CA SER A 316 5.14 -14.06 4.60
C SER A 316 5.99 -12.79 4.55
N GLY A 317 5.35 -11.63 4.41
CA GLY A 317 6.00 -10.34 4.23
C GLY A 317 6.60 -9.77 5.52
N GLY A 318 7.15 -8.57 5.41
CA GLY A 318 7.60 -7.80 6.56
C GLY A 318 6.62 -6.69 6.91
N THR A 319 6.95 -5.90 7.92
CA THR A 319 6.31 -4.62 8.20
C THR A 319 7.35 -3.52 8.32
N LEU A 320 6.95 -2.29 8.00
CA LEU A 320 7.66 -1.07 8.38
C LEU A 320 6.72 -0.34 9.34
N GLU A 321 7.08 -0.31 10.61
CA GLU A 321 6.14 0.05 11.69
C GLU A 321 4.92 -0.89 11.63
N ASP A 322 3.73 -0.34 11.39
CA ASP A 322 2.45 -1.06 11.25
C ASP A 322 2.09 -1.37 9.77
N ARG A 323 2.87 -0.88 8.79
CA ARG A 323 2.53 -1.00 7.37
C ARG A 323 3.12 -2.26 6.74
N PRO A 324 2.30 -3.10 6.07
CA PRO A 324 2.80 -4.28 5.36
C PRO A 324 3.80 -3.95 4.24
N VAL A 325 4.90 -4.70 4.22
CA VAL A 325 5.98 -4.65 3.22
C VAL A 325 5.97 -5.92 2.37
N TYR A 326 5.84 -5.74 1.05
CA TYR A 326 5.86 -6.82 0.07
C TYR A 326 7.24 -6.96 -0.53
N ASN A 327 7.94 -8.00 -0.08
CA ASN A 327 9.19 -8.41 -0.68
C ASN A 327 8.91 -9.59 -1.62
N HIS A 328 9.19 -9.43 -2.92
CA HIS A 328 8.87 -10.45 -3.92
C HIS A 328 9.52 -11.80 -3.60
N SER A 329 10.72 -11.81 -3.02
CA SER A 329 11.45 -13.05 -2.74
C SER A 329 10.80 -13.97 -1.71
N VAL A 330 9.90 -13.43 -0.88
CA VAL A 330 9.17 -14.18 0.17
C VAL A 330 7.66 -14.15 -0.06
N CYS A 331 7.11 -13.10 -0.66
CA CYS A 331 5.68 -12.98 -0.94
C CYS A 331 5.27 -13.57 -2.29
N PHE A 332 6.10 -13.46 -3.33
CA PHE A 332 5.76 -13.90 -4.68
C PHE A 332 6.48 -15.20 -5.07
N ASP A 333 7.81 -15.24 -4.96
CA ASP A 333 8.61 -16.40 -5.40
C ASP A 333 8.12 -17.73 -4.78
N PRO A 334 7.74 -17.80 -3.49
CA PRO A 334 7.27 -19.04 -2.87
C PRO A 334 5.75 -19.25 -2.96
N PHE A 335 4.97 -18.31 -3.53
CA PHE A 335 3.51 -18.39 -3.53
C PHE A 335 2.99 -19.48 -4.50
N PRO A 336 2.23 -20.47 -4.03
CA PRO A 336 1.73 -21.55 -4.88
C PRO A 336 0.51 -21.09 -5.69
N PHE A 337 0.73 -20.63 -6.93
CA PHE A 337 -0.37 -20.34 -7.85
C PHE A 337 -1.21 -21.60 -8.13
N PRO A 338 -2.54 -21.48 -8.22
CA PRO A 338 -3.39 -22.61 -8.57
C PRO A 338 -3.12 -23.05 -10.02
N THR A 339 -3.43 -24.31 -10.32
CA THR A 339 -3.46 -24.83 -11.71
C THR A 339 -4.92 -24.99 -12.16
N PRO A 340 -5.63 -23.88 -12.47
CA PRO A 340 -7.04 -23.95 -12.85
C PRO A 340 -7.22 -24.59 -14.23
N SER A 341 -8.39 -25.19 -14.46
CA SER A 341 -8.83 -25.55 -15.81
C SER A 341 -8.98 -24.30 -16.68
N GLU A 342 -8.90 -24.45 -18.01
CA GLU A 342 -9.01 -23.31 -18.93
C GLU A 342 -10.32 -22.51 -18.79
N PRO A 343 -11.51 -23.12 -18.57
CA PRO A 343 -12.72 -22.36 -18.29
C PRO A 343 -12.62 -21.48 -17.02
N LEU A 344 -12.01 -22.02 -15.96
CA LEU A 344 -11.79 -21.25 -14.72
C LEU A 344 -10.73 -20.16 -14.93
N LYS A 345 -9.66 -20.45 -15.66
CA LYS A 345 -8.62 -19.47 -16.01
C LYS A 345 -9.21 -18.31 -16.83
N ALA A 346 -10.08 -18.60 -17.80
CA ALA A 346 -10.79 -17.59 -18.58
C ALA A 346 -11.69 -16.70 -17.71
N ARG A 347 -12.43 -17.30 -16.76
CA ARG A 347 -13.23 -16.54 -15.79
C ARG A 347 -12.36 -15.64 -14.90
N LEU A 348 -11.24 -16.17 -14.39
CA LEU A 348 -10.29 -15.38 -13.60
C LEU A 348 -9.69 -14.24 -14.41
N ARG A 349 -9.39 -14.46 -15.69
CA ARG A 349 -8.90 -13.41 -16.58
C ARG A 349 -9.93 -12.29 -16.70
N GLN A 350 -11.19 -12.61 -16.99
CA GLN A 350 -12.26 -11.61 -17.07
C GLN A 350 -12.40 -10.80 -15.78
N LEU A 351 -12.41 -11.46 -14.61
CA LEU A 351 -12.49 -10.77 -13.32
C LEU A 351 -11.30 -9.82 -13.08
N GLY A 352 -10.12 -10.18 -13.58
CA GLY A 352 -8.91 -9.37 -13.44
C GLY A 352 -8.99 -8.12 -14.31
N GLU A 353 -9.45 -8.27 -15.56
CA GLU A 353 -9.72 -7.13 -16.45
C GLU A 353 -10.76 -6.19 -15.86
N ASP A 354 -11.90 -6.74 -15.41
CA ASP A 354 -12.99 -5.97 -14.84
C ASP A 354 -12.54 -5.18 -13.60
N LEU A 355 -11.72 -5.80 -12.75
CA LEU A 355 -11.20 -5.20 -11.54
C LEU A 355 -10.25 -4.04 -11.82
N ASP A 356 -9.29 -4.23 -12.72
CA ASP A 356 -8.33 -3.19 -13.13
C ASP A 356 -9.04 -2.04 -13.86
N ALA A 357 -9.92 -2.37 -14.81
CA ALA A 357 -10.71 -1.40 -15.56
C ALA A 357 -11.66 -0.61 -14.66
N HIS A 358 -12.31 -1.26 -13.68
CA HIS A 358 -13.18 -0.60 -12.72
C HIS A 358 -12.42 0.44 -11.90
N ARG A 359 -11.28 0.06 -11.31
CA ARG A 359 -10.45 0.99 -10.51
C ARG A 359 -10.00 2.19 -11.33
N LYS A 360 -9.47 1.94 -12.53
CA LYS A 360 -9.01 3.01 -13.44
C LYS A 360 -10.16 3.94 -13.84
N ARG A 361 -11.33 3.39 -14.17
CA ARG A 361 -12.54 4.17 -14.47
C ARG A 361 -12.96 5.05 -13.30
N GLN A 362 -12.96 4.52 -12.07
CA GLN A 362 -13.30 5.28 -10.87
C GLN A 362 -12.30 6.41 -10.59
N GLN A 363 -11.00 6.16 -10.75
CA GLN A 363 -9.97 7.21 -10.60
C GLN A 363 -10.07 8.30 -11.68
N ALA A 364 -10.42 7.93 -12.91
CA ALA A 364 -10.64 8.88 -13.99
C ALA A 364 -11.87 9.78 -13.72
N GLN A 365 -12.96 9.21 -13.20
CA GLN A 365 -14.18 9.95 -12.85
C GLN A 365 -14.01 10.82 -11.60
N HIS A 366 -13.12 10.42 -10.69
CA HIS A 366 -12.89 11.11 -9.42
C HIS A 366 -11.39 11.41 -9.25
N PRO A 367 -10.86 12.52 -9.78
CA PRO A 367 -9.42 12.78 -9.84
C PRO A 367 -8.67 12.89 -8.50
N LYS A 368 -9.41 12.97 -7.38
CA LYS A 368 -8.89 12.95 -5.99
C LYS A 368 -8.98 11.56 -5.33
N LEU A 369 -9.65 10.60 -5.96
CA LEU A 369 -9.82 9.24 -5.44
C LEU A 369 -8.54 8.44 -5.62
N THR A 370 -8.06 7.87 -4.53
CA THR A 370 -6.88 7.01 -4.50
C THR A 370 -7.27 5.56 -4.28
N LEU A 371 -6.41 4.62 -4.69
CA LEU A 371 -6.59 3.20 -4.35
C LEU A 371 -6.69 3.01 -2.82
N THR A 372 -5.85 3.70 -2.05
CA THR A 372 -5.93 3.64 -0.58
C THR A 372 -7.31 4.06 -0.05
N ALA A 373 -7.89 5.14 -0.59
CA ALA A 373 -9.22 5.60 -0.20
C ALA A 373 -10.31 4.58 -0.57
N MET A 374 -10.28 4.03 -1.79
CA MET A 374 -11.23 2.99 -2.22
C MET A 374 -11.20 1.78 -1.28
N TYR A 375 -10.00 1.34 -0.89
CA TYR A 375 -9.86 0.17 -0.04
C TYR A 375 -10.16 0.44 1.44
N ASN A 376 -9.92 1.65 1.93
CA ASN A 376 -10.42 2.02 3.27
C ASN A 376 -11.94 1.88 3.36
N VAL A 377 -12.68 2.30 2.32
CA VAL A 377 -14.14 2.14 2.25
C VAL A 377 -14.52 0.67 2.14
N LEU A 378 -13.82 -0.11 1.31
CA LEU A 378 -14.08 -1.55 1.15
C LEU A 378 -13.90 -2.32 2.46
N GLU A 379 -12.85 -2.03 3.24
CA GLU A 379 -12.63 -2.71 4.52
C GLU A 379 -13.69 -2.32 5.55
N LYS A 380 -14.10 -1.05 5.62
CA LYS A 380 -15.25 -0.64 6.47
C LYS A 380 -16.53 -1.38 6.11
N LEU A 381 -16.83 -1.49 4.81
CA LEU A 381 -17.99 -2.25 4.31
C LEU A 381 -17.94 -3.73 4.72
N ARG A 382 -16.77 -4.37 4.60
CA ARG A 382 -16.56 -5.77 4.99
C ARG A 382 -16.72 -5.99 6.49
N ALA A 383 -16.26 -5.03 7.29
CA ALA A 383 -16.39 -5.07 8.74
C ALA A 383 -17.81 -4.76 9.24
N GLY A 384 -18.73 -4.37 8.35
CA GLY A 384 -20.06 -3.90 8.73
C GLY A 384 -20.02 -2.58 9.51
N GLU A 385 -18.89 -1.88 9.46
CA GLU A 385 -18.72 -0.60 10.14
C GLU A 385 -19.61 0.46 9.51
N ARG A 386 -20.18 1.31 10.36
CA ARG A 386 -20.90 2.49 9.89
C ARG A 386 -19.90 3.43 9.22
N ILE A 387 -20.11 3.69 7.93
CA ILE A 387 -19.29 4.66 7.21
C ILE A 387 -19.77 6.06 7.63
N GLU A 388 -18.91 6.80 8.34
CA GLU A 388 -19.17 8.16 8.81
C GLU A 388 -18.19 9.16 8.18
N GLY A 389 -18.57 10.45 8.16
CA GLY A 389 -17.80 11.53 7.53
C GLY A 389 -18.24 11.81 6.09
N LYS A 390 -17.28 11.99 5.17
CA LYS A 390 -17.50 12.25 3.72
C LYS A 390 -18.33 11.17 2.98
N ASP A 391 -18.61 10.07 3.66
CA ASP A 391 -19.38 8.90 3.22
C ASP A 391 -20.67 8.73 4.06
N SER A 392 -21.34 9.84 4.39
CA SER A 392 -22.34 9.96 5.46
C SER A 392 -23.59 9.07 5.34
N ARG A 393 -24.37 8.98 6.44
CA ARG A 393 -25.76 8.46 6.51
C ARG A 393 -26.63 8.99 5.36
N SER A 394 -26.42 10.24 4.94
CA SER A 394 -27.10 10.86 3.80
C SER A 394 -26.82 10.15 2.49
N THR A 395 -25.57 9.70 2.25
CA THR A 395 -25.20 8.91 1.06
C THR A 395 -25.85 7.53 1.07
N LYS A 396 -25.88 6.86 2.23
CA LYS A 396 -26.60 5.59 2.40
C LYS A 396 -28.09 5.76 2.14
N LEU A 397 -28.72 6.75 2.76
CA LEU A 397 -30.15 7.04 2.58
C LEU A 397 -30.47 7.48 1.15
N ALA A 398 -29.59 8.25 0.50
CA ALA A 398 -29.77 8.62 -0.91
C ALA A 398 -29.65 7.42 -1.85
N LEU A 399 -28.78 6.45 -1.54
CA LEU A 399 -28.68 5.21 -2.29
C LEU A 399 -29.90 4.30 -2.07
N GLU A 400 -30.34 4.13 -0.84
CA GLU A 400 -31.57 3.39 -0.51
C GLU A 400 -32.79 4.05 -1.17
N PHE A 401 -32.88 5.37 -1.12
CA PHE A 401 -33.95 6.14 -1.75
C PHE A 401 -33.92 6.02 -3.29
N LEU A 402 -32.73 6.01 -3.89
CA LEU A 402 -32.55 5.78 -5.33
C LEU A 402 -33.06 4.40 -5.73
N VAL A 403 -32.76 3.37 -4.93
CA VAL A 403 -33.22 1.99 -5.18
C VAL A 403 -34.74 1.88 -5.02
N LEU A 404 -35.29 2.45 -3.94
CA LEU A 404 -36.71 2.35 -3.62
C LEU A 404 -37.61 3.14 -4.58
N THR A 405 -37.10 4.23 -5.16
CA THR A 405 -37.85 5.07 -6.11
C THR A 405 -37.49 4.79 -7.57
N ALA A 406 -36.43 4.02 -7.85
CA ALA A 406 -35.85 3.83 -9.18
C ALA A 406 -35.48 5.15 -9.89
N ALA A 407 -35.14 6.20 -9.13
CA ALA A 407 -34.85 7.53 -9.66
C ALA A 407 -33.44 7.67 -10.20
N ARG A 408 -33.21 8.69 -11.04
CA ARG A 408 -31.85 8.95 -11.53
C ARG A 408 -31.03 9.59 -10.43
N SER A 409 -29.73 9.30 -10.41
CA SER A 409 -28.80 9.86 -9.42
C SER A 409 -28.72 11.39 -9.44
N GLY A 410 -29.04 12.04 -10.57
CA GLY A 410 -29.18 13.50 -10.65
C GLY A 410 -30.45 14.02 -9.95
N GLU A 411 -31.57 13.33 -10.11
CA GLU A 411 -32.86 13.68 -9.51
C GLU A 411 -32.78 13.63 -7.99
N VAL A 412 -32.18 12.56 -7.44
CA VAL A 412 -32.03 12.35 -5.99
C VAL A 412 -31.08 13.38 -5.34
N ARG A 413 -29.95 13.71 -6.00
CA ARG A 413 -28.96 14.65 -5.43
C ARG A 413 -29.48 16.08 -5.32
N GLU A 414 -30.39 16.46 -6.19
CA GLU A 414 -30.97 17.80 -6.22
C GLU A 414 -32.39 17.85 -5.62
N ALA A 415 -32.86 16.75 -5.03
CA ALA A 415 -34.18 16.68 -4.43
C ALA A 415 -34.32 17.73 -3.32
N ARG A 416 -35.49 18.37 -3.25
CA ARG A 416 -35.77 19.43 -2.27
C ARG A 416 -36.84 18.97 -1.31
N TRP A 417 -36.77 19.37 -0.04
CA TRP A 417 -37.76 18.95 0.96
C TRP A 417 -39.20 19.30 0.59
N GLU A 418 -39.42 20.41 -0.14
CA GLU A 418 -40.72 20.83 -0.67
C GLU A 418 -41.34 19.83 -1.67
N GLU A 419 -40.55 18.92 -2.23
CA GLU A 419 -41.00 17.89 -3.18
C GLU A 419 -41.53 16.63 -2.49
N PHE A 420 -41.40 16.53 -1.15
CA PHE A 420 -41.75 15.33 -0.39
C PHE A 420 -43.02 15.55 0.43
N ASP A 421 -44.06 14.78 0.14
CA ASP A 421 -45.16 14.56 1.07
C ASP A 421 -44.89 13.29 1.87
N LEU A 422 -44.27 13.47 3.03
CA LEU A 422 -43.91 12.36 3.93
C LEU A 422 -45.14 11.67 4.55
N ARG A 423 -46.31 12.32 4.62
CA ARG A 423 -47.54 11.70 5.13
C ARG A 423 -48.17 10.79 4.07
N ALA A 424 -48.18 11.26 2.83
CA ALA A 424 -48.66 10.49 1.69
C ALA A 424 -47.65 9.43 1.21
N GLY A 425 -46.37 9.58 1.54
CA GLY A 425 -45.30 8.72 1.03
C GLY A 425 -44.98 9.01 -0.44
N LEU A 426 -45.09 10.27 -0.86
CA LEU A 426 -44.92 10.72 -2.23
C LEU A 426 -43.71 11.63 -2.38
N TRP A 427 -42.97 11.45 -3.47
CA TRP A 427 -41.99 12.40 -3.96
C TRP A 427 -42.42 12.90 -5.34
N ILE A 428 -42.71 14.20 -5.43
CA ILE A 428 -43.28 14.88 -6.59
C ILE A 428 -42.21 15.79 -7.21
N ILE A 429 -41.69 15.42 -8.38
CA ILE A 429 -40.68 16.21 -9.07
C ILE A 429 -41.40 17.26 -9.96
N PRO A 430 -41.20 18.57 -9.72
CA PRO A 430 -41.91 19.60 -10.48
C PRO A 430 -41.48 19.61 -11.95
N ALA A 431 -42.44 19.90 -12.85
CA ALA A 431 -42.23 19.87 -14.30
C ALA A 431 -41.09 20.81 -14.77
N SER A 432 -40.83 21.90 -14.03
CA SER A 432 -39.73 22.84 -14.28
C SER A 432 -38.33 22.21 -14.19
N ARG A 433 -38.21 21.05 -13.53
CA ARG A 433 -36.95 20.29 -13.40
C ARG A 433 -36.84 19.15 -14.41
N MET A 434 -37.84 18.96 -15.27
CA MET A 434 -37.89 17.87 -16.23
C MET A 434 -37.69 18.39 -17.65
N LYS A 435 -36.74 17.80 -18.39
CA LYS A 435 -36.46 18.16 -19.80
C LYS A 435 -37.66 18.06 -20.74
N MET A 436 -38.74 17.36 -20.36
CA MET A 436 -39.93 17.14 -21.19
C MET A 436 -41.24 17.68 -20.58
N ALA A 437 -41.16 18.55 -19.57
CA ALA A 437 -42.28 19.36 -19.05
C ALA A 437 -43.60 18.61 -18.72
N LYS A 438 -43.53 17.38 -18.17
CA LYS A 438 -44.69 16.69 -17.55
C LYS A 438 -44.29 16.17 -16.17
N ALA A 439 -45.04 16.53 -15.13
CA ALA A 439 -44.88 16.01 -13.76
C ALA A 439 -45.32 14.54 -13.67
N TYR A 440 -44.70 13.76 -12.79
CA TYR A 440 -45.11 12.39 -12.46
C TYR A 440 -44.67 12.01 -11.04
N ASP A 441 -45.46 11.15 -10.40
CA ASP A 441 -45.33 10.81 -8.98
C ASP A 441 -44.63 9.47 -8.75
N ARG A 442 -43.77 9.39 -7.73
CA ARG A 442 -43.18 8.11 -7.28
C ARG A 442 -43.59 7.83 -5.84
N GLY A 443 -44.17 6.66 -5.60
CA GLY A 443 -44.49 6.17 -4.26
C GLY A 443 -43.26 5.62 -3.54
N HIS A 444 -43.19 5.79 -2.22
CA HIS A 444 -42.17 5.19 -1.35
C HIS A 444 -42.81 4.43 -0.18
N ASP A 445 -42.21 3.32 0.26
CA ASP A 445 -42.70 2.50 1.38
C ASP A 445 -42.65 3.28 2.71
N LYS A 446 -43.75 3.24 3.47
CA LYS A 446 -43.93 3.90 4.77
C LYS A 446 -43.05 3.32 5.88
N ARG A 447 -42.47 2.13 5.69
CA ARG A 447 -41.70 1.42 6.74
C ARG A 447 -40.20 1.75 6.80
N GLY A 448 -39.66 2.55 5.89
CA GLY A 448 -38.20 2.66 5.69
C GLY A 448 -37.52 3.98 6.10
N ILE A 449 -38.25 5.07 6.33
CA ILE A 449 -37.62 6.38 6.63
C ILE A 449 -37.85 6.72 8.10
N SER A 450 -36.82 6.51 8.93
CA SER A 450 -36.76 7.17 10.25
C SER A 450 -36.72 8.68 10.03
N ASP A 451 -37.61 9.41 10.72
CA ASP A 451 -37.80 10.86 10.64
C ASP A 451 -36.48 11.64 10.40
N PRO A 452 -36.29 12.23 9.20
CA PRO A 452 -35.04 12.90 8.82
C PRO A 452 -35.00 14.38 9.26
N ARG A 453 -35.98 14.87 10.05
CA ARG A 453 -36.04 16.28 10.49
C ARG A 453 -34.87 16.71 11.39
N GLY A 454 -34.02 15.78 11.82
CA GLY A 454 -32.73 16.06 12.48
C GLY A 454 -31.55 16.26 11.53
N CYS A 455 -31.73 16.16 10.21
CA CYS A 455 -30.69 16.39 9.21
C CYS A 455 -30.89 17.74 8.49
N PRO A 456 -29.81 18.49 8.21
CA PRO A 456 -29.91 19.72 7.43
C PRO A 456 -30.47 19.43 6.03
N SER A 457 -31.14 20.44 5.46
CA SER A 457 -31.54 20.46 4.06
C SER A 457 -30.44 19.93 3.14
N PRO A 458 -30.74 19.06 2.16
CA PRO A 458 -29.77 18.70 1.11
C PRO A 458 -29.18 19.92 0.40
N LYS A 459 -29.89 21.06 0.39
CA LYS A 459 -29.35 22.35 -0.09
C LYS A 459 -28.21 22.91 0.78
N ASN A 460 -28.14 22.56 2.06
CA ASN A 460 -27.14 23.08 3.01
C ASN A 460 -25.96 22.11 3.22
N VAL A 461 -25.82 21.08 2.40
CA VAL A 461 -24.60 20.25 2.31
C VAL A 461 -23.60 20.87 1.30
N GLY A 462 -23.90 22.07 0.80
CA GLY A 462 -23.31 22.65 -0.40
C GLY A 462 -22.28 23.76 -0.25
N ASP A 463 -21.99 24.31 0.95
CA ASP A 463 -21.13 25.51 1.03
C ASP A 463 -19.78 25.33 1.75
N ASP A 464 -19.55 24.25 2.48
CA ASP A 464 -18.22 23.94 3.06
C ASP A 464 -17.50 22.77 2.36
N VAL A 465 -18.08 22.28 1.26
CA VAL A 465 -17.52 21.19 0.47
C VAL A 465 -17.53 21.61 -0.99
N LEU A 466 -16.40 22.20 -1.42
CA LEU A 466 -16.03 22.60 -2.79
C LEU A 466 -16.29 24.08 -3.08
N GLY A 467 -15.26 24.91 -2.86
CA GLY A 467 -15.25 26.28 -3.35
C GLY A 467 -15.42 26.35 -4.86
N THR A 468 -16.41 27.13 -5.28
CA THR A 468 -16.50 27.69 -6.62
C THR A 468 -16.92 29.16 -6.51
N THR A 469 -16.00 30.06 -6.79
CA THR A 469 -16.33 31.41 -7.28
C THR A 469 -16.95 31.29 -8.67
N PRO A 470 -18.02 32.03 -9.00
CA PRO A 470 -18.45 32.15 -10.39
C PRO A 470 -17.78 33.38 -11.03
N SER A 471 -16.92 33.13 -12.02
CA SER A 471 -16.58 34.13 -13.03
C SER A 471 -17.74 34.26 -14.02
N ARG A 472 -18.27 35.48 -14.16
CA ARG A 472 -19.18 35.86 -15.25
C ARG A 472 -18.42 36.78 -16.19
N VAL A 473 -18.30 36.37 -17.45
CA VAL A 473 -17.94 37.22 -18.58
C VAL A 473 -19.25 37.74 -19.15
N ASP A 474 -19.45 39.06 -19.17
CA ASP A 474 -20.41 39.71 -20.06
C ASP A 474 -19.73 40.92 -20.72
N SER A 475 -19.87 40.92 -22.05
CA SER A 475 -19.65 41.92 -23.09
C SER A 475 -19.54 43.42 -22.72
N ALA A 476 -18.60 44.10 -23.38
CA ALA A 476 -18.50 45.56 -23.55
C ALA A 476 -19.68 46.14 -24.37
N PRO A 477 -19.94 47.47 -24.37
CA PRO A 477 -19.11 48.41 -25.16
C PRO A 477 -18.89 49.84 -24.60
N SER A 478 -17.91 50.51 -25.23
CA SER A 478 -17.79 51.95 -25.54
C SER A 478 -17.50 53.01 -24.45
N GLY A 479 -16.31 53.61 -24.56
CA GLY A 479 -16.15 55.08 -24.68
C GLY A 479 -15.63 55.86 -23.46
N PRO A 480 -14.85 56.95 -23.65
CA PRO A 480 -13.75 57.32 -22.74
C PRO A 480 -14.01 58.61 -21.94
N THR A 481 -13.44 58.72 -20.73
CA THR A 481 -13.21 60.03 -20.09
C THR A 481 -12.06 60.02 -19.08
N GLN A 482 -11.00 60.74 -19.49
CA GLN A 482 -10.07 61.59 -18.74
C GLN A 482 -10.07 61.67 -17.19
N LYS A 483 -8.82 61.67 -16.67
CA LYS A 483 -8.22 62.54 -15.62
C LYS A 483 -8.84 62.56 -14.20
N ARG A 484 -8.02 62.25 -13.19
CA ARG A 484 -7.32 63.21 -12.29
C ARG A 484 -6.68 62.48 -11.09
N ASP A 485 -5.40 62.79 -10.88
CA ASP A 485 -4.72 63.17 -9.63
C ASP A 485 -5.26 62.61 -8.29
N ASN A 486 -4.49 61.73 -7.65
CA ASN A 486 -3.61 62.06 -6.50
C ASN A 486 -2.82 60.82 -6.05
#